data_AF-A0A8T4VZT0-F1
#
_entry.id   AF-A0A8T4VZT0-F1
#
_cell.length_a   1.000
_cell.length_b   1.000
_cell.length_c   1.000
_cell.angle_alpha   90.00
_cell.angle_beta   90.00
_cell.angle_gamma   90.00
#
_symmetry.space_group_name_H-M   'P 1'
#
loop_
_entity.id
_entity.type
_entity.pdbx_description
1 polymer ?
#
loop_
_entity_poly.entity_id
_entity_poly.type
_entity_poly.pdbx_seq_one_letter_code
_entity_poly.pdbx_strand_id
1 'polypeptide(L)'
;TGNVWSDTDGLFPNVFFLVSITCFLITILVFAFSKYIKPYWKEAAIFSTPLNLSMIFGHQLDGIATYLSIYDPLNMNLPTYIEKHPASDWLMQLWPPLFPIVKFLLIIGIIYIVDILYKDELGSQKRFVNLLKIGIFILGFAPGLRNLLRVVMGV
;
A
#
# COMPACT_ATOMS: atom_id res chain seq x y z
N THR A 1 20.89 28.31 11.27
CA THR A 1 21.86 27.19 11.28
C THR A 1 21.31 26.08 10.40
N GLY A 2 21.63 26.16 9.11
CA GLY A 2 21.01 25.36 8.05
C GLY A 2 21.93 24.27 7.51
N ASN A 3 22.35 23.34 8.36
CA ASN A 3 23.05 22.12 7.97
C ASN A 3 22.63 20.99 8.90
N VAL A 4 21.48 20.38 8.60
CA VAL A 4 21.22 18.98 8.96
C VAL A 4 20.84 18.31 7.65
N TRP A 5 21.83 18.20 6.76
CA TRP A 5 21.77 17.22 5.69
C TRP A 5 21.85 15.87 6.42
N SER A 6 20.79 15.07 6.25
CA SER A 6 20.65 13.73 6.78
C SER A 6 21.98 13.00 6.72
N ASP A 7 22.53 12.62 7.87
CA ASP A 7 23.53 11.56 7.91
C ASP A 7 22.88 10.34 7.24
N THR A 8 23.46 9.85 6.15
CA THR A 8 23.00 8.61 5.52
C THR A 8 23.63 7.47 6.31
N ASP A 9 22.83 6.73 7.07
CA ASP A 9 23.31 5.60 7.89
C ASP A 9 23.77 4.39 7.05
N GLY A 10 23.63 4.46 5.72
CA GLY A 10 24.07 3.46 4.75
C GLY A 10 23.04 3.18 3.67
N LEU A 11 23.34 2.22 2.78
CA LEU A 11 22.41 1.70 1.79
C LEU A 11 21.74 0.43 2.32
N PHE A 12 20.41 0.37 2.24
CA PHE A 12 19.60 -0.76 2.71
C PHE A 12 18.87 -1.49 1.56
N PRO A 13 19.58 -2.10 0.59
CA PRO A 13 18.96 -2.75 -0.55
C PRO A 13 18.09 -3.95 -0.15
N ASN A 14 18.36 -4.56 1.01
CA ASN A 14 17.56 -5.66 1.55
C ASN A 14 16.10 -5.24 1.79
N VAL A 15 15.88 -3.99 2.21
CA VAL A 15 14.53 -3.45 2.44
C VAL A 15 13.77 -3.34 1.12
N PHE A 16 14.43 -2.96 0.03
CA PHE A 16 13.83 -2.90 -1.30
C PHE A 16 13.23 -4.26 -1.70
N PHE A 17 14.02 -5.33 -1.59
CA PHE A 17 13.59 -6.67 -1.94
C PHE A 17 12.51 -7.17 -0.98
N LEU A 18 12.69 -6.98 0.32
CA LEU A 18 11.72 -7.38 1.33
C LEU A 18 10.34 -6.75 1.06
N VAL A 19 10.26 -5.42 0.96
CA VAL A 19 9.00 -4.71 0.72
C VAL A 19 8.36 -5.15 -0.58
N SER A 20 9.15 -5.21 -1.66
CA SER A 20 8.64 -5.58 -2.98
C SER A 20 8.08 -7.00 -2.97
N ILE A 21 8.83 -7.98 -2.43
CA ILE A 21 8.40 -9.37 -2.34
C ILE A 21 7.13 -9.48 -1.49
N THR A 22 7.07 -8.83 -0.32
CA THR A 22 5.87 -8.86 0.52
C THR A 22 4.65 -8.27 -0.20
N CYS A 23 4.81 -7.15 -0.92
CA CYS A 23 3.72 -6.55 -1.69
C CYS A 23 3.25 -7.46 -2.82
N PHE A 24 4.18 -8.11 -3.54
CA PHE A 24 3.85 -9.09 -4.58
C PHE A 24 3.14 -10.31 -3.99
N LEU A 25 3.62 -10.85 -2.87
CA LEU A 25 2.99 -11.98 -2.18
C LEU A 25 1.55 -11.65 -1.78
N ILE A 26 1.31 -10.49 -1.17
CA ILE A 26 -0.06 -10.06 -0.80
C ILE A 26 -0.94 -9.94 -2.05
N THR A 27 -0.42 -9.33 -3.13
CA THR A 27 -1.17 -9.16 -4.38
C THR A 27 -1.51 -10.50 -5.02
N ILE A 28 -0.58 -11.46 -5.01
CA ILE A 28 -0.79 -12.84 -5.48
C ILE A 28 -1.82 -13.56 -4.62
N LEU A 29 -1.76 -13.41 -3.29
CA LEU A 29 -2.73 -13.99 -2.38
C LEU A 29 -4.13 -13.43 -2.63
N VAL A 30 -4.28 -12.12 -2.84
CA VAL A 30 -5.58 -11.53 -3.20
C VAL A 30 -6.07 -12.07 -4.54
N PHE A 31 -5.20 -12.17 -5.55
CA PHE A 31 -5.56 -12.74 -6.83
C PHE A 31 -6.04 -14.19 -6.71
N ALA A 32 -5.28 -15.04 -5.99
CA ALA A 32 -5.61 -16.43 -5.78
C ALA A 32 -6.92 -16.59 -4.99
N PHE A 33 -7.08 -15.83 -3.92
CA PHE A 33 -8.28 -15.82 -3.08
C PHE A 33 -9.53 -15.39 -3.86
N SER A 34 -9.42 -14.32 -4.65
CA SER A 34 -10.48 -13.86 -5.56
C SER A 34 -10.89 -14.95 -6.55
N LYS A 35 -9.92 -15.65 -7.15
CA LYS A 35 -10.22 -16.78 -8.07
C LYS A 35 -10.85 -17.97 -7.36
N TYR A 36 -10.41 -18.28 -6.15
CA TYR A 36 -10.93 -19.37 -5.33
C TYR A 36 -12.38 -19.12 -4.91
N ILE A 37 -12.73 -17.88 -4.56
CA ILE A 37 -14.07 -17.50 -4.11
C ILE A 37 -15.06 -17.26 -5.27
N LYS A 38 -14.56 -16.94 -6.47
CA LYS A 38 -15.38 -16.66 -7.66
C LYS A 38 -16.57 -17.62 -7.89
N PRO A 39 -16.46 -18.96 -7.70
CA PRO A 39 -17.60 -19.87 -7.86
C PRO A 39 -18.76 -19.60 -6.89
N TYR A 40 -18.44 -19.09 -5.69
CA TYR A 40 -19.41 -18.78 -4.63
C TYR A 40 -19.90 -17.32 -4.68
N TRP A 41 -19.04 -16.40 -5.12
CA TRP A 41 -19.34 -14.98 -5.23
C TRP A 41 -18.76 -14.40 -6.53
N LYS A 42 -19.62 -14.16 -7.52
CA LYS A 42 -19.18 -13.80 -8.89
C LYS A 42 -18.45 -12.46 -8.94
N GLU A 43 -18.87 -11.51 -8.10
CA GLU A 43 -18.27 -10.18 -8.00
C GLU A 43 -16.83 -10.22 -7.45
N ALA A 44 -16.44 -11.29 -6.75
CA ALA A 44 -15.07 -11.45 -6.26
C ALA A 44 -14.03 -11.32 -7.39
N ALA A 45 -14.38 -11.71 -8.63
CA ALA A 45 -13.51 -11.63 -9.79
C ALA A 45 -12.97 -10.21 -10.08
N ILE A 46 -13.66 -9.16 -9.61
CA ILE A 46 -13.25 -7.76 -9.73
C ILE A 46 -11.90 -7.51 -9.04
N PHE A 47 -11.62 -8.19 -7.93
CA PHE A 47 -10.35 -8.08 -7.20
C PHE A 47 -9.17 -8.74 -7.94
N SER A 48 -9.42 -9.51 -9.01
CA SER A 48 -8.37 -10.05 -9.90
C SER A 48 -8.10 -9.19 -11.14
N THR A 49 -8.77 -8.04 -11.29
CA THR A 49 -8.52 -7.17 -12.45
C THR A 49 -7.18 -6.43 -12.32
N PRO A 50 -6.42 -6.22 -13.41
CA PRO A 50 -5.09 -5.61 -13.32
C PRO A 50 -5.09 -4.26 -12.61
N LEU A 51 -6.07 -3.39 -12.90
CA LEU A 51 -6.14 -2.06 -12.30
C LEU A 51 -6.40 -2.12 -10.78
N ASN A 52 -7.29 -3.01 -10.33
CA ASN A 52 -7.59 -3.17 -8.90
C ASN A 52 -6.42 -3.85 -8.16
N LEU A 53 -5.73 -4.80 -8.79
CA LEU A 53 -4.51 -5.38 -8.23
C LEU A 53 -3.39 -4.34 -8.12
N SER A 54 -3.23 -3.46 -9.13
CA SER A 54 -2.28 -2.34 -9.05
C SER A 54 -2.61 -1.40 -7.90
N MET A 55 -3.88 -1.07 -7.69
CA MET A 55 -4.34 -0.28 -6.55
C MET A 55 -3.95 -0.93 -5.22
N ILE A 56 -4.22 -2.23 -5.05
CA ILE A 56 -3.83 -2.97 -3.85
C ILE A 56 -2.31 -2.93 -3.66
N PHE A 57 -1.55 -3.23 -4.71
CA PHE A 57 -0.09 -3.19 -4.67
C PHE A 57 0.45 -1.82 -4.23
N GLY A 58 -0.04 -0.74 -4.85
CA GLY A 58 0.42 0.61 -4.53
C GLY A 58 0.16 1.02 -3.08
N HIS A 59 -1.02 0.69 -2.54
CA HIS A 59 -1.36 0.99 -1.14
C HIS A 59 -0.63 0.08 -0.14
N GLN A 60 -0.33 -1.16 -0.51
CA GLN A 60 0.51 -2.05 0.30
C GLN A 60 1.97 -1.63 0.31
N LEU A 61 2.50 -1.17 -0.82
CA LEU A 61 3.84 -0.60 -0.91
C LEU A 61 4.01 0.52 0.11
N ASP A 62 3.04 1.43 0.18
CA ASP A 62 3.03 2.54 1.13
C ASP A 62 2.87 2.08 2.59
N GLY A 63 1.91 1.21 2.87
CA GLY A 63 1.68 0.70 4.21
C GLY A 63 2.90 -0.04 4.78
N ILE A 64 3.49 -0.93 4.00
CA ILE A 64 4.61 -1.78 4.43
C ILE A 64 5.90 -0.96 4.50
N ALA A 65 6.20 -0.13 3.51
CA ALA A 65 7.41 0.71 3.54
C ALA A 65 7.39 1.64 4.75
N THR A 66 6.25 2.26 5.06
CA THR A 66 6.09 3.14 6.23
C THR A 66 6.21 2.36 7.54
N TYR A 67 5.56 1.21 7.66
CA TYR A 67 5.67 0.35 8.84
C TYR A 67 7.12 -0.07 9.13
N LEU A 68 7.84 -0.55 8.11
CA LEU A 68 9.25 -0.92 8.27
C LEU A 68 10.12 0.30 8.59
N SER A 69 9.89 1.43 7.91
CA SER A 69 10.69 2.65 8.08
C SER A 69 10.67 3.21 9.51
N ILE A 70 9.54 3.08 10.21
CA ILE A 70 9.36 3.72 11.51
C ILE A 70 9.67 2.75 12.65
N TYR A 71 9.24 1.50 12.51
CA TYR A 71 9.26 0.56 13.62
C TYR A 71 10.45 -0.39 13.59
N ASP A 72 11.11 -0.54 12.45
CA ASP A 72 12.20 -1.51 12.23
C ASP A 72 11.95 -2.87 12.93
N PRO A 73 10.83 -3.56 12.62
CA PRO A 73 10.45 -4.79 13.30
C PRO A 73 11.47 -5.93 13.15
N LEU A 74 12.37 -5.81 12.18
CA LEU A 74 13.37 -6.81 11.84
C LEU A 74 14.76 -6.47 12.38
N ASN A 75 14.89 -5.41 13.19
CA ASN A 75 16.14 -4.91 13.76
C ASN A 75 17.24 -4.74 12.67
N MET A 76 16.88 -4.12 11.56
CA MET A 76 17.77 -3.85 10.43
C MET A 76 18.62 -2.59 10.64
N ASN A 77 18.54 -1.95 11.81
CA ASN A 77 19.17 -0.67 12.16
C ASN A 77 18.75 0.44 11.19
N LEU A 78 17.44 0.50 10.90
CA LEU A 78 16.91 1.50 9.98
C LEU A 78 16.97 2.91 10.61
N PRO A 79 17.17 3.95 9.79
CA PRO A 79 17.16 5.32 10.28
C PRO A 79 15.80 5.63 10.93
N THR A 80 15.84 6.31 12.07
CA THR A 80 14.63 6.61 12.85
C THR A 80 13.74 7.60 12.10
N TYR A 81 12.72 7.10 11.39
CA TYR A 81 11.74 7.94 10.74
C TYR A 81 10.61 8.28 11.72
N ILE A 82 10.33 9.58 11.90
CA ILE A 82 9.21 10.04 12.72
C ILE A 82 8.02 10.32 11.81
N GLU A 83 6.91 9.61 12.03
CA GLU A 83 5.66 9.83 11.32
C GLU A 83 5.07 11.19 11.70
N LYS A 84 4.74 12.00 10.69
CA LYS A 84 4.21 13.36 10.90
C LYS A 84 2.68 13.43 10.92
N HIS A 85 1.99 12.37 10.52
CA HIS A 85 0.53 12.39 10.34
C HIS A 85 -0.20 11.87 11.60
N PRO A 86 -1.09 12.65 12.25
CA PRO A 86 -1.71 12.27 13.52
C PRO A 86 -2.48 10.95 13.49
N ALA A 87 -3.18 10.66 12.39
CA ALA A 87 -3.94 9.42 12.26
C ALA A 87 -3.03 8.18 12.07
N SER A 88 -1.93 8.32 11.33
CA SER A 88 -0.95 7.25 11.16
C SER A 88 -0.23 7.00 12.47
N ASP A 89 0.21 8.07 13.14
CA ASP A 89 0.87 8.03 14.44
C ASP A 89 -0.01 7.36 15.50
N TRP A 90 -1.30 7.70 15.57
CA TRP A 90 -2.24 7.05 16.48
C TRP A 90 -2.40 5.54 16.23
N LEU A 91 -2.54 5.12 14.97
CA LEU A 91 -2.63 3.69 14.62
C LEU A 91 -1.35 2.95 15.03
N MET A 92 -0.21 3.59 14.84
CA MET A 92 1.10 3.03 15.14
C MET A 92 1.39 2.94 16.63
N GLN A 93 0.91 3.90 17.43
CA GLN A 93 0.98 3.84 18.89
C GLN A 93 0.11 2.72 19.47
N LEU A 94 -1.03 2.40 18.83
CA LEU A 94 -1.89 1.30 19.28
C LEU A 94 -1.28 -0.06 18.97
N TRP A 95 -0.96 -0.31 17.70
CA TRP A 95 -0.30 -1.53 17.24
C TRP A 95 0.37 -1.27 15.88
N PRO A 96 1.71 -1.17 15.78
CA PRO A 96 2.41 -0.76 14.56
C PRO A 96 2.01 -1.51 13.26
N PRO A 97 1.77 -2.84 13.27
CA PRO A 97 1.27 -3.58 12.10
C PRO A 97 -0.14 -3.18 11.65
N LEU A 98 -0.90 -2.44 12.45
CA LEU A 98 -2.27 -2.01 12.12
C LEU A 98 -2.28 -1.04 10.93
N PHE A 99 -1.23 -0.25 10.74
CA PHE A 99 -1.17 0.72 9.65
C PHE A 99 -1.30 0.09 8.24
N PRO A 100 -0.45 -0.88 7.84
CA PRO A 100 -0.61 -1.57 6.56
C PRO A 100 -1.93 -2.36 6.45
N ILE A 101 -2.43 -2.92 7.55
CA ILE A 101 -3.70 -3.65 7.59
C ILE A 101 -4.88 -2.71 7.31
N VAL A 102 -4.93 -1.54 7.94
CA VAL A 102 -5.99 -0.55 7.73
C VAL A 102 -5.96 -0.06 6.29
N LYS A 103 -4.78 0.25 5.73
CA LYS A 103 -4.65 0.60 4.31
C LYS A 103 -5.12 -0.51 3.37
N PHE A 104 -4.83 -1.77 3.70
CA PHE A 104 -5.33 -2.93 2.97
C PHE A 104 -6.86 -2.98 2.95
N LEU A 105 -7.48 -2.91 4.13
CA LEU A 105 -8.94 -2.95 4.24
C LEU A 105 -9.60 -1.75 3.54
N LEU A 106 -8.99 -0.57 3.64
CA LEU A 106 -9.47 0.64 2.99
C LEU A 106 -9.46 0.49 1.47
N ILE A 107 -8.37 -0.02 0.87
CA ILE A 107 -8.34 -0.17 -0.59
C ILE A 107 -9.29 -1.27 -1.09
N ILE A 108 -9.46 -2.35 -0.33
CA ILE A 108 -10.48 -3.37 -0.60
C ILE A 108 -11.89 -2.77 -0.52
N GLY A 109 -12.15 -1.94 0.48
CA GLY A 109 -13.41 -1.20 0.64
C GLY A 109 -13.68 -0.23 -0.51
N ILE A 110 -12.67 0.52 -0.96
CA ILE A 110 -12.81 1.42 -2.12
C ILE A 110 -13.14 0.62 -3.38
N ILE A 111 -12.45 -0.49 -3.63
CA ILE A 111 -12.74 -1.36 -4.79
C ILE A 111 -14.18 -1.89 -4.70
N TYR A 112 -14.60 -2.37 -3.53
CA TYR A 112 -15.96 -2.84 -3.30
C TYR A 112 -17.00 -1.75 -3.59
N ILE A 113 -16.79 -0.54 -3.07
CA ILE A 113 -17.70 0.58 -3.27
C ILE A 113 -17.79 0.94 -4.76
N VAL A 114 -16.65 1.12 -5.43
CA VAL A 114 -16.61 1.61 -6.81
C VAL A 114 -17.10 0.57 -7.82
N ASP A 115 -16.71 -0.70 -7.67
CA ASP A 115 -16.98 -1.73 -8.69
C ASP A 115 -18.17 -2.63 -8.40
N ILE A 116 -18.61 -2.72 -7.14
CA ILE A 116 -19.70 -3.61 -6.74
C ILE A 116 -20.90 -2.76 -6.33
N LEU A 117 -20.75 -1.86 -5.36
CA LEU A 117 -21.87 -1.09 -4.83
C LEU A 117 -22.43 -0.08 -5.85
N TYR A 118 -21.56 0.68 -6.52
CA TYR A 118 -21.95 1.71 -7.49
C TYR A 118 -21.84 1.25 -8.95
N LYS A 119 -21.88 -0.06 -9.18
CA LYS A 119 -21.64 -0.65 -10.50
C LYS A 119 -22.64 -0.17 -11.55
N ASP A 120 -23.91 -0.03 -11.17
CA ASP A 120 -24.99 0.30 -12.10
C ASP A 120 -25.02 1.80 -12.41
N GLU A 121 -24.77 2.66 -11.41
CA GLU A 121 -24.69 4.11 -11.56
C GLU A 121 -23.46 4.52 -12.38
N LEU A 122 -22.31 3.91 -12.09
CA LEU A 122 -21.04 4.20 -12.75
C LEU A 122 -20.83 3.41 -14.05
N GLY A 123 -21.71 2.45 -14.35
CA GLY A 123 -21.61 1.57 -15.50
C GLY A 123 -21.64 2.29 -16.84
N SER A 124 -22.30 3.46 -16.91
CA SER A 124 -22.32 4.33 -18.09
C SER A 124 -21.02 5.12 -18.28
N GLN A 125 -20.22 5.31 -17.22
CA GLN A 125 -19.04 6.17 -17.19
C GLN A 125 -17.74 5.40 -16.92
N LYS A 126 -17.56 4.23 -17.58
CA LYS A 126 -16.40 3.35 -17.36
C LYS A 126 -15.03 4.05 -17.49
N ARG A 127 -14.91 5.01 -18.41
CA ARG A 127 -13.67 5.79 -18.59
C ARG A 127 -13.34 6.62 -17.35
N PHE A 128 -14.35 7.30 -16.79
CA PHE A 128 -14.21 8.10 -15.58
C PHE A 128 -13.83 7.23 -14.38
N VAL A 129 -14.48 6.08 -14.21
CA VAL A 129 -14.15 5.11 -13.15
C VAL A 129 -12.69 4.65 -13.23
N ASN A 130 -12.23 4.29 -14.43
CA ASN A 130 -10.84 3.86 -14.61
C ASN A 130 -9.84 4.99 -14.33
N LEU A 131 -10.16 6.24 -14.72
CA LEU A 131 -9.33 7.41 -14.38
C LEU A 131 -9.28 7.64 -12.87
N LEU A 132 -10.42 7.54 -12.18
CA LEU A 132 -10.49 7.65 -10.73
C LEU A 132 -9.60 6.60 -10.05
N LYS A 133 -9.69 5.35 -10.49
CA LYS A 133 -8.87 4.24 -9.99
C LYS A 133 -7.37 4.43 -10.24
N ILE A 134 -6.99 4.96 -11.41
CA ILE A 134 -5.61 5.34 -11.68
C ILE A 134 -5.16 6.43 -10.69
N GLY A 135 -6.00 7.43 -10.42
CA GLY A 135 -5.74 8.43 -9.38
C GLY A 135 -5.52 7.80 -8.00
N ILE A 136 -6.39 6.87 -7.59
CA ILE A 136 -6.26 6.15 -6.30
C ILE A 136 -5.00 5.29 -6.26
N PHE A 137 -4.64 4.65 -7.38
CA PHE A 137 -3.38 3.93 -7.51
C PHE A 137 -2.19 4.84 -7.28
N ILE A 138 -2.14 6.00 -7.95
CA ILE A 138 -1.06 6.98 -7.79
C ILE A 138 -0.97 7.48 -6.34
N LEU A 139 -2.11 7.71 -5.69
CA LEU A 139 -2.15 8.16 -4.29
C LEU A 139 -1.51 7.17 -3.31
N GLY A 140 -1.56 5.87 -3.59
CA GLY A 140 -0.85 4.86 -2.79
C GLY A 140 0.59 4.66 -3.27
N PHE A 141 0.78 4.49 -4.57
CA PHE A 141 2.06 4.13 -5.16
C PHE A 141 3.12 5.23 -5.00
N ALA A 142 2.76 6.50 -5.20
CA ALA A 142 3.70 7.62 -5.12
C ALA A 142 4.34 7.78 -3.72
N PRO A 143 3.57 7.89 -2.61
CA PRO A 143 4.16 7.96 -1.28
C PRO A 143 4.87 6.65 -0.90
N GLY A 144 4.36 5.49 -1.32
CA GLY A 144 5.01 4.22 -1.01
C GLY A 144 6.36 4.04 -1.69
N LEU A 145 6.47 4.41 -2.97
CA LEU A 145 7.75 4.38 -3.68
C LEU A 145 8.72 5.40 -3.08
N ARG A 146 8.24 6.61 -2.76
CA ARG A 146 9.04 7.62 -2.09
C ARG A 146 9.60 7.09 -0.77
N ASN A 147 8.75 6.54 0.10
CA ASN A 147 9.15 6.03 1.41
C ASN A 147 10.11 4.85 1.27
N LEU A 148 9.85 3.93 0.34
CA LEU A 148 10.76 2.82 0.06
C LEU A 148 12.15 3.30 -0.36
N LEU A 149 12.22 4.20 -1.33
CA LEU A 149 13.49 4.76 -1.79
C LEU A 149 14.20 5.54 -0.68
N ARG A 150 13.44 6.26 0.14
CA ARG A 150 13.94 7.00 1.29
C ARG A 150 14.67 6.06 2.28
N VAL A 151 14.02 4.96 2.66
CA VAL A 151 14.63 3.96 3.55
C VAL A 151 15.82 3.27 2.90
N VAL A 152 15.73 2.92 1.61
CA VAL A 152 16.85 2.29 0.88
C VAL A 152 18.08 3.18 0.84
N MET A 153 17.88 4.50 0.71
CA MET A 153 18.94 5.51 0.74
C MET A 153 19.38 5.89 2.17
N GLY A 154 18.72 5.36 3.20
CA GLY A 154 19.07 5.60 4.60
C GLY A 154 18.79 7.02 5.07
N VAL A 155 17.71 7.65 4.58
CA VAL A 155 17.34 9.06 4.87
C VAL A 155 15.95 9.23 5.50
#